data_AF-A0A7Y0X3V4-F1
#
_entry.id   AF-A0A7Y0X3V4-F1
#
_cell.length_a   1.000
_cell.length_b   1.000
_cell.length_c   1.000
_cell.angle_alpha   90.00
_cell.angle_beta   90.00
_cell.angle_gamma   90.00
#
_symmetry.space_group_name_H-M   'P 1'
#
loop_
_entity.id
_entity.type
_entity.pdbx_description
1 polymer ?
#
loop_
_entity_poly.entity_id
_entity_poly.type
_entity_poly.pdbx_seq_one_letter_code
_entity_poly.pdbx_strand_id
1 'polypeptide(L)'
;HAVAGNCELLAPIAAHLRDTMKDRMLILSDFTRPALQFSVPLTLFGNVKSAKDGLDIKRGGIFPIVHGIRTLSLEYAIEEKNTFERIEALR
;
A
#
# COMPACT_ATOMS: atom_id res chain seq x y z
N HIS A 1 -14.14 -8.71 4.54
CA HIS A 1 -15.22 -9.70 4.36
C HIS A 1 -14.94 -10.48 3.09
N ALA A 2 -15.46 -11.71 2.97
CA ALA A 2 -15.44 -12.41 1.70
C ALA A 2 -16.41 -11.71 0.73
N VAL A 3 -16.00 -11.53 -0.52
CA VAL A 3 -16.85 -10.93 -1.58
C VAL A 3 -17.48 -12.03 -2.43
N ALA A 4 -16.71 -13.06 -2.78
CA ALA A 4 -17.15 -14.24 -3.51
C ALA A 4 -16.16 -15.42 -3.27
N GLY A 5 -16.58 -16.64 -3.62
CA GLY A 5 -15.75 -17.85 -3.54
C GLY A 5 -15.89 -18.63 -2.23
N ASN A 6 -14.99 -19.60 -1.99
CA ASN A 6 -14.99 -20.37 -0.75
C ASN A 6 -14.47 -19.52 0.42
N CYS A 7 -15.40 -19.09 1.29
CA CYS A 7 -15.10 -18.27 2.47
C CYS A 7 -14.15 -18.94 3.46
N GLU A 8 -14.13 -20.27 3.52
CA GLU A 8 -13.26 -21.03 4.44
C GLU A 8 -11.78 -20.86 4.09
N LEU A 9 -11.45 -20.51 2.84
CA LEU A 9 -10.08 -20.28 2.40
C LEU A 9 -9.55 -18.89 2.75
N LEU A 10 -10.44 -17.91 3.02
CA LEU A 10 -10.03 -16.51 3.18
C LEU A 10 -9.13 -16.31 4.40
N ALA A 11 -9.57 -16.81 5.57
CA ALA A 11 -8.83 -16.67 6.81
C ALA A 11 -7.43 -17.35 6.77
N PRO A 12 -7.31 -18.65 6.40
CA PRO A 12 -6.01 -19.32 6.39
C PRO A 12 -5.04 -18.73 5.36
N ILE A 13 -5.50 -18.35 4.16
CA ILE A 13 -4.63 -17.72 3.16
C ILE A 13 -4.15 -16.36 3.64
N ALA A 14 -5.03 -15.54 4.22
CA ALA A 14 -4.64 -14.23 4.73
C ALA A 14 -3.63 -14.35 5.88
N ALA A 15 -3.81 -15.31 6.79
CA ALA A 15 -2.87 -15.59 7.87
C ALA A 15 -1.51 -16.05 7.31
N HIS A 16 -1.51 -17.01 6.39
CA HIS A 16 -0.29 -17.50 5.75
C HIS A 16 0.48 -16.39 5.02
N LEU A 17 -0.22 -15.50 4.31
CA LEU A 17 0.40 -14.34 3.66
C LEU A 17 1.02 -13.37 4.67
N ARG A 18 0.35 -13.07 5.79
CA ARG A 18 0.91 -12.20 6.84
C ARG A 18 2.18 -12.81 7.43
N ASP A 19 2.14 -14.08 7.82
CA ASP A 19 3.29 -14.77 8.42
C ASP A 19 4.47 -14.89 7.45
N THR A 20 4.20 -15.07 6.16
CA THR A 20 5.25 -15.17 5.14
C THR A 20 5.93 -13.83 4.87
N MET A 21 5.20 -12.71 5.01
CA MET A 21 5.68 -11.37 4.66
C MET A 21 6.29 -10.61 5.85
N LYS A 22 5.89 -10.96 7.08
CA LYS A 22 6.40 -10.34 8.30
C LYS A 22 7.92 -10.41 8.36
N ASP A 23 8.56 -9.27 8.65
CA ASP A 23 10.01 -9.10 8.76
C ASP A 23 10.81 -9.51 7.49
N ARG A 24 10.15 -9.58 6.31
CA ARG A 24 10.80 -9.96 5.03
C ARG A 24 11.08 -8.76 4.13
N MET A 25 12.02 -7.90 4.56
CA MET A 25 12.34 -6.65 3.88
C MET A 25 12.62 -6.77 2.36
N LEU A 26 13.28 -7.83 1.89
CA LEU A 26 13.58 -8.00 0.46
C LEU A 26 12.30 -8.18 -0.37
N ILE A 27 11.39 -9.05 0.08
CA ILE A 27 10.11 -9.29 -0.60
C ILE A 27 9.25 -8.03 -0.55
N LEU A 28 9.23 -7.34 0.59
CA LEU A 28 8.50 -6.09 0.78
C LEU A 28 9.05 -4.95 -0.08
N SER A 29 10.37 -4.92 -0.33
CA SER A 29 11.00 -3.97 -1.25
C SER A 29 10.51 -4.17 -2.68
N ASP A 30 10.49 -5.42 -3.16
CA ASP A 30 9.95 -5.75 -4.48
C ASP A 30 8.45 -5.47 -4.57
N PHE A 31 7.69 -5.79 -3.52
CA PHE A 31 6.28 -5.45 -3.43
C PHE A 31 6.06 -3.94 -3.56
N THR A 32 6.88 -3.10 -2.91
CA THR A 32 6.73 -1.64 -2.90
C THR A 32 7.25 -0.95 -4.16
N ARG A 33 8.15 -1.60 -4.92
CA ARG A 33 8.82 -1.04 -6.10
C ARG A 33 7.90 -0.27 -7.07
N PRO A 34 6.69 -0.74 -7.42
CA PRO A 34 5.80 0.00 -8.32
C PRO A 34 5.41 1.39 -7.80
N ALA A 35 5.32 1.60 -6.48
CA ALA A 35 5.00 2.89 -5.88
C ALA A 35 6.09 3.94 -6.12
N LEU A 36 7.34 3.51 -6.31
CA LEU A 36 8.50 4.38 -6.51
C LEU A 36 8.72 4.76 -7.99
N GLN A 37 8.00 4.13 -8.92
CA GLN A 37 8.17 4.35 -10.36
C GLN A 37 7.44 5.60 -10.88
N PHE A 38 6.54 6.19 -10.09
CA PHE A 38 5.77 7.35 -10.50
C PHE A 38 6.40 8.65 -10.02
N SER A 39 6.42 9.66 -10.88
CA SER A 39 6.83 11.01 -10.49
C SER A 39 5.83 11.57 -9.48
N VAL A 40 6.32 12.01 -8.32
CA VAL A 40 5.47 12.66 -7.31
C VAL A 40 4.86 13.97 -7.86
N PRO A 41 3.60 14.29 -7.48
CA PRO A 41 2.86 15.45 -7.95
C PRO A 41 3.35 16.77 -7.35
N LEU A 42 4.43 16.73 -6.57
CA LEU A 42 4.97 17.86 -5.85
C LEU A 42 6.26 18.35 -6.50
N THR A 43 6.48 19.66 -6.45
CA THR A 43 7.79 20.30 -6.63
C THR A 43 8.66 20.03 -5.40
N LEU A 44 9.96 20.31 -5.50
CA LEU A 44 10.90 20.11 -4.39
C LEU A 44 10.49 20.88 -3.11
N PHE A 45 9.76 21.98 -3.25
CA PHE A 45 9.26 22.82 -2.15
C PHE A 45 7.81 22.49 -1.74
N GLY A 46 7.26 21.35 -2.17
CA GLY A 46 5.94 20.87 -1.76
C GLY A 46 4.75 21.51 -2.50
N ASN A 47 4.99 22.42 -3.46
CA ASN A 47 3.89 22.92 -4.30
C ASN A 47 3.43 21.86 -5.29
N VAL A 48 2.13 21.78 -5.55
CA VAL A 48 1.57 20.88 -6.56
C VAL A 48 2.05 21.32 -7.96
N LYS A 49 2.55 20.38 -8.75
CA LYS A 49 2.99 20.63 -10.13
C LYS A 49 1.79 21.01 -10.99
N SER A 50 1.91 22.12 -11.71
CA SER A 50 0.99 22.47 -12.79
C SER A 50 1.57 21.95 -14.11
N ALA A 51 0.86 21.00 -14.75
CA ALA A 51 1.21 20.47 -16.05
C ALA A 51 0.11 20.85 -17.06
N LYS A 52 0.49 21.16 -18.31
CA LYS A 52 -0.46 21.53 -19.38
C LYS A 52 -1.55 20.47 -19.59
N ASP A 53 -1.18 19.19 -19.40
CA ASP A 53 -2.08 18.04 -19.60
C ASP A 53 -2.78 17.59 -18.29
N GLY A 54 -2.67 18.39 -17.22
CA GLY A 54 -3.18 18.05 -15.91
C GLY A 54 -2.26 17.10 -15.12
N LEU A 55 -2.63 16.87 -13.86
CA LEU A 55 -1.84 16.09 -12.92
C LEU A 55 -2.53 14.77 -12.57
N ASP A 56 -1.82 13.64 -12.69
CA ASP A 56 -2.31 12.35 -12.22
C ASP A 56 -2.11 12.19 -10.70
N ILE A 57 -3.10 12.68 -9.95
CA ILE A 57 -3.15 12.59 -8.48
C ILE A 57 -3.17 11.13 -8.02
N LYS A 58 -3.69 10.21 -8.83
CA LYS A 58 -3.78 8.80 -8.45
C LYS A 58 -2.44 8.12 -8.56
N ARG A 59 -1.76 8.19 -9.71
CA ARG A 59 -0.46 7.54 -9.92
C ARG A 59 0.64 8.19 -9.09
N GLY A 60 0.67 9.52 -9.02
CA GLY A 60 1.73 10.24 -8.31
C GLY A 60 1.50 10.38 -6.81
N GLY A 61 0.24 10.39 -6.34
CA GLY A 61 -0.10 10.68 -4.95
C GLY A 61 -0.77 9.50 -4.23
N ILE A 62 -2.02 9.19 -4.60
CA ILE A 62 -2.85 8.22 -3.87
C ILE A 62 -2.24 6.81 -3.91
N PHE A 63 -1.76 6.35 -5.06
CA PHE A 63 -1.21 5.01 -5.20
C PHE A 63 0.04 4.80 -4.34
N PRO A 64 1.08 5.67 -4.39
CA PRO A 64 2.23 5.53 -3.50
C PRO A 64 1.87 5.53 -2.01
N ILE A 65 0.92 6.37 -1.58
CA ILE A 65 0.45 6.39 -0.19
C ILE A 65 -0.24 5.07 0.18
N VAL A 66 -1.25 4.67 -0.59
CA VAL A 66 -2.03 3.46 -0.31
C VAL A 66 -1.15 2.21 -0.37
N HIS A 67 -0.26 2.13 -1.36
CA HIS A 67 0.61 0.97 -1.56
C HIS A 67 1.72 0.91 -0.50
N GLY A 68 2.32 2.05 -0.14
CA GLY A 68 3.27 2.13 0.96
C GLY A 68 2.66 1.71 2.30
N ILE A 69 1.45 2.18 2.63
CA ILE A 69 0.72 1.74 3.83
C ILE A 69 0.43 0.24 3.80
N ARG A 70 0.06 -0.33 2.64
CA ARG A 70 -0.12 -1.80 2.51
C ARG A 70 1.16 -2.56 2.78
N THR A 71 2.31 -2.09 2.28
CA THR A 71 3.61 -2.71 2.57
C THR A 71 3.89 -2.67 4.06
N LEU A 72 3.77 -1.51 4.70
CA LEU A 72 4.00 -1.37 6.14
C LEU A 72 3.05 -2.27 6.95
N SER A 73 1.78 -2.35 6.56
CA SER A 73 0.84 -3.27 7.20
C SER A 73 1.23 -4.74 7.04
N LEU A 74 1.82 -5.14 5.92
CA LEU A 74 2.36 -6.50 5.76
C LEU A 74 3.61 -6.72 6.62
N GLU A 75 4.51 -5.74 6.71
CA GLU A 75 5.71 -5.78 7.55
C GLU A 75 5.38 -5.99 9.03
N TYR A 76 4.41 -5.23 9.53
CA TYR A 76 3.98 -5.25 10.93
C TYR A 76 2.81 -6.21 11.22
N ALA A 77 2.43 -7.05 10.24
CA ALA A 77 1.34 -8.04 10.35
C ALA A 77 -0.03 -7.48 10.80
N ILE A 78 -0.36 -6.27 10.36
CA ILE A 78 -1.63 -5.56 10.60
C ILE A 78 -2.77 -6.24 9.84
N GLU A 79 -3.92 -6.46 10.49
CA GLU A 79 -5.06 -7.21 9.93
C GLU A 79 -6.10 -6.33 9.23
N GLU A 80 -6.07 -5.05 9.54
CA GLU A 80 -6.89 -3.98 9.02
C GLU A 80 -6.78 -3.93 7.49
N LYS A 81 -7.92 -3.68 6.82
CA LYS A 81 -8.02 -3.71 5.36
C LYS A 81 -8.21 -2.32 4.78
N ASN A 82 -8.89 -1.45 5.51
CA ASN A 82 -9.06 -0.06 5.17
C ASN A 82 -7.73 0.70 5.35
N THR A 83 -7.42 1.64 4.46
CA THR A 83 -6.18 2.42 4.54
C THR A 83 -6.14 3.31 5.79
N PHE A 84 -7.25 3.92 6.19
CA PHE A 84 -7.29 4.77 7.39
C PHE A 84 -7.10 3.94 8.67
N GLU A 85 -7.78 2.80 8.77
CA GLU A 85 -7.61 1.86 9.90
C GLU A 85 -6.16 1.38 10.00
N ARG A 86 -5.52 1.05 8.87
CA ARG A 86 -4.10 0.69 8.83
C ARG A 86 -3.18 1.80 9.30
N ILE A 87 -3.46 3.05 8.91
CA ILE A 87 -2.69 4.20 9.35
C ILE A 87 -2.81 4.34 10.86
N GLU A 88 -4.01 4.26 11.42
CA GLU A 88 -4.21 4.34 12.88
C GLU A 88 -3.52 3.18 13.61
N ALA A 89 -3.53 1.96 13.05
CA ALA A 89 -2.82 0.82 13.62
C ALA A 89 -1.28 0.92 13.54
N LEU A 90 -0.74 1.75 12.64
CA LEU A 90 0.71 2.00 12.47
C LEU A 90 1.24 3.17 13.32
N ARG A 91 0.37 3.90 14.02
CA ARG A 91 0.73 5.10 14.81
C ARG A 91 1.33 4.79 16.17
#